data_AF-A0AAQ4QNG2-F1
#
_entry.id   AF-A0AAQ4QNG2-F1
#
_cell.length_a   1.000
_cell.length_b   1.000
_cell.length_c   1.000
_cell.angle_alpha   90.00
_cell.angle_beta   90.00
_cell.angle_gamma   90.00
#
_symmetry.space_group_name_H-M   'P 1'
#
loop_
_entity.id
_entity.type
_entity.pdbx_description
1 polymer ?
#
loop_
_entity_poly.entity_id
_entity_poly.type
_entity_poly.pdbx_seq_one_letter_code
_entity_poly.pdbx_strand_id
1 'polypeptide(L)'
;MPYSAVSLFVLPHTRGSSHGQTRIIRKAYQQDFYTHMMEECYELWAQLEREAGVKLYRQTGLLVMGPEESQGYQMIKNTLQKNKVPIEILNRDNFSQHIPNVNLALGDGAMVDITAGVLYADRALKTVQRQFEKLGGVIRDNEQVTDVKPGPVVTVTTSAGVYRAKSVVVTAGPWANRLLAHTGLQLPLTVVKINVCYWKEKVPGSYNVKQRFPCFLLTEFEETKDIYGLPSNEYPGLMKICYHGGSETNPDQRDKTTNRSDIDILQRCVACCFPGLVPEPAVVESCLYTLTPDHHFVLDCHPSHSNIVFGAGFSGHGFKFGPIIGKLLCELVLGEVPSYDLSPFRIRRFQDKTKSAL
;
A
#
# COMPACT_ATOMS: atom_id res chain seq x y z
N MET A 1 -4.20 3.55 -31.69
CA MET A 1 -5.16 2.89 -30.78
C MET A 1 -5.27 3.72 -29.53
N PRO A 2 -6.45 3.85 -28.91
CA PRO A 2 -6.58 4.47 -27.60
C PRO A 2 -5.74 3.71 -26.56
N TYR A 3 -5.28 4.40 -25.52
CA TYR A 3 -4.66 3.74 -24.37
C TYR A 3 -5.66 2.76 -23.76
N SER A 4 -5.24 1.51 -23.55
CA SER A 4 -6.12 0.45 -23.07
C SER A 4 -5.56 -0.17 -21.78
N ALA A 5 -6.42 -0.34 -20.78
CA ALA A 5 -6.14 -1.05 -19.54
C ALA A 5 -6.91 -2.37 -19.54
N VAL A 6 -6.21 -3.49 -19.36
CA VAL A 6 -6.81 -4.84 -19.36
C VAL A 6 -6.76 -5.41 -17.94
N SER A 7 -7.89 -5.87 -17.42
CA SER A 7 -8.07 -6.39 -16.08
C SER A 7 -8.69 -7.77 -16.11
N LEU A 8 -8.07 -8.71 -15.39
CA LEU A 8 -8.55 -10.09 -15.21
C LEU A 8 -9.98 -10.16 -14.65
N PHE A 9 -10.35 -9.23 -13.76
CA PHE A 9 -11.64 -9.25 -13.06
C PHE A 9 -12.52 -8.10 -13.52
N VAL A 10 -13.85 -8.30 -13.44
CA VAL A 10 -14.85 -7.23 -13.55
C VAL A 10 -14.57 -6.14 -12.51
N LEU A 11 -14.65 -4.86 -12.89
CA LEU A 11 -14.41 -3.75 -11.97
C LEU A 11 -15.74 -3.18 -11.43
N PRO A 12 -15.81 -2.79 -10.14
CA PRO A 12 -14.82 -2.99 -9.09
C PRO A 12 -14.80 -4.45 -8.57
N HIS A 13 -13.63 -4.93 -8.11
CA HIS A 13 -13.50 -6.27 -7.51
C HIS A 13 -12.78 -6.26 -6.16
N THR A 14 -12.96 -7.35 -5.40
CA THR A 14 -12.29 -7.61 -4.12
C THR A 14 -11.17 -8.65 -4.21
N ARG A 15 -10.80 -9.07 -5.43
CA ARG A 15 -9.81 -10.14 -5.68
C ARG A 15 -8.34 -9.70 -5.58
N GLY A 16 -8.05 -8.41 -5.73
CA GLY A 16 -6.67 -7.88 -5.77
C GLY A 16 -6.19 -7.29 -4.45
N SER A 17 -5.27 -6.32 -4.52
CA SER A 17 -4.67 -5.66 -3.35
C SER A 17 -5.19 -4.23 -3.11
N SER A 18 -6.03 -3.73 -4.01
CA SER A 18 -6.52 -2.35 -4.00
C SER A 18 -7.93 -2.19 -3.42
N HIS A 19 -8.61 -3.30 -3.11
CA HIS A 19 -9.98 -3.31 -2.58
C HIS A 19 -10.08 -2.84 -1.12
N GLY A 20 -11.30 -2.80 -0.56
CA GLY A 20 -11.56 -2.25 0.76
C GLY A 20 -11.65 -0.72 0.70
N GLN A 21 -12.24 -0.10 1.71
CA GLN A 21 -12.65 1.30 1.58
C GLN A 21 -11.53 2.28 1.91
N THR A 22 -10.57 1.91 2.77
CA THR A 22 -9.55 2.86 3.23
C THR A 22 -8.12 2.32 3.21
N ARG A 23 -7.17 3.25 3.11
CA ARG A 23 -5.72 3.06 3.24
C ARG A 23 -5.11 4.21 4.04
N ILE A 24 -4.00 3.95 4.72
CA ILE A 24 -3.20 4.99 5.35
C ILE A 24 -2.44 5.74 4.25
N ILE A 25 -2.45 7.07 4.30
CA ILE A 25 -1.49 7.94 3.60
C ILE A 25 -0.63 8.65 4.66
N ARG A 26 0.69 8.68 4.47
CA ARG A 26 1.66 9.15 5.48
C ARG A 26 2.98 9.57 4.87
N LYS A 27 3.72 10.45 5.54
CA LYS A 27 5.13 10.80 5.27
C LYS A 27 6.11 10.06 6.21
N ALA A 28 5.62 9.48 7.31
CA ALA A 28 6.43 8.73 8.27
C ALA A 28 7.05 7.43 7.71
N TYR A 29 8.23 7.50 7.09
CA TYR A 29 9.02 6.35 6.61
C TYR A 29 10.42 6.33 7.23
N GLN A 30 11.06 5.16 7.23
CA GLN A 30 12.47 5.02 7.61
C GLN A 30 13.43 5.52 6.52
N GLN A 31 13.01 5.49 5.24
CA GLN A 31 13.84 5.88 4.11
C GLN A 31 13.41 7.25 3.57
N ASP A 32 14.38 8.17 3.43
CA ASP A 32 14.16 9.54 2.93
C ASP A 32 13.45 9.58 1.57
N PHE A 33 13.83 8.68 0.65
CA PHE A 33 13.29 8.70 -0.71
C PHE A 33 11.77 8.48 -0.77
N TYR A 34 11.20 7.69 0.15
CA TYR A 34 9.76 7.56 0.25
C TYR A 34 9.10 8.83 0.79
N THR A 35 9.70 9.44 1.81
CA THR A 35 9.23 10.71 2.40
C THR A 35 9.21 11.82 1.35
N HIS A 36 10.28 11.94 0.55
CA HIS A 36 10.35 12.90 -0.55
C HIS A 36 9.26 12.67 -1.61
N MET A 37 9.09 11.42 -2.07
CA MET A 37 8.04 11.08 -3.05
C MET A 37 6.63 11.39 -2.52
N MET A 38 6.43 11.31 -1.21
CA MET A 38 5.12 11.57 -0.62
C MET A 38 4.71 13.03 -0.77
N GLU A 39 5.62 14.00 -0.81
CA GLU A 39 5.28 15.42 -1.02
C GLU A 39 4.43 15.60 -2.28
N GLU A 40 4.95 15.16 -3.43
CA GLU A 40 4.23 15.22 -4.70
C GLU A 40 3.02 14.27 -4.72
N CYS A 41 3.05 13.13 -3.99
CA CYS A 41 1.86 12.28 -3.88
C CYS A 41 0.66 13.04 -3.30
N TYR A 42 0.86 13.84 -2.24
CA TYR A 42 -0.22 14.64 -1.65
C TYR A 42 -0.76 15.66 -2.65
N GLU A 43 0.12 16.32 -3.40
CA GLU A 43 -0.26 17.28 -4.44
C GLU A 43 -1.08 16.61 -5.56
N LEU A 44 -0.64 15.45 -6.05
CA LEU A 44 -1.33 14.69 -7.09
C LEU A 44 -2.69 14.15 -6.62
N TRP A 45 -2.79 13.66 -5.38
CA TRP A 45 -4.09 13.28 -4.81
C TRP A 45 -5.02 14.49 -4.68
N ALA A 46 -4.52 15.63 -4.20
CA ALA A 46 -5.30 16.86 -4.09
C ALA A 46 -5.73 17.40 -5.46
N GLN A 47 -4.87 17.28 -6.48
CA GLN A 47 -5.21 17.61 -7.86
C GLN A 47 -6.37 16.73 -8.36
N LEU A 48 -6.28 15.41 -8.18
CA LEU A 48 -7.33 14.49 -8.58
C LEU A 48 -8.66 14.77 -7.84
N GLU A 49 -8.60 15.11 -6.54
CA GLU A 49 -9.79 15.54 -5.79
C GLU A 49 -10.46 16.76 -6.44
N ARG A 50 -9.68 17.79 -6.82
CA ARG A 50 -10.19 19.02 -7.46
C ARG A 50 -10.78 18.75 -8.84
N GLU A 51 -10.08 18.00 -9.68
CA GLU A 51 -10.50 17.70 -11.05
C GLU A 51 -11.73 16.79 -11.12
N ALA A 52 -11.87 15.89 -10.15
CA ALA A 52 -13.00 14.96 -10.09
C ALA A 52 -14.18 15.48 -9.25
N GLY A 53 -13.96 16.47 -8.38
CA GLY A 53 -14.95 16.91 -7.39
C GLY A 53 -15.28 15.82 -6.36
N VAL A 54 -14.35 14.91 -6.07
CA VAL A 54 -14.54 13.78 -5.14
C VAL A 54 -13.55 13.91 -3.99
N LYS A 55 -14.03 13.83 -2.74
CA LYS A 55 -13.16 13.75 -1.57
C LYS A 55 -12.52 12.36 -1.45
N LEU A 56 -11.20 12.31 -1.59
CA LEU A 56 -10.34 11.14 -1.56
C LEU A 56 -9.51 11.05 -0.28
N TYR A 57 -9.13 12.19 0.31
CA TYR A 57 -8.24 12.24 1.47
C TYR A 57 -8.91 12.93 2.67
N ARG A 58 -8.75 12.34 3.85
CA ARG A 58 -9.12 12.93 5.13
C ARG A 58 -7.92 12.95 6.06
N GLN A 59 -7.51 14.15 6.45
CA GLN A 59 -6.45 14.39 7.42
C GLN A 59 -6.93 14.01 8.82
N THR A 60 -6.42 12.90 9.32
CA THR A 60 -6.63 12.42 10.69
C THR A 60 -5.34 12.39 11.49
N GLY A 61 -4.20 12.62 10.85
CA GLY A 61 -2.89 12.32 11.39
C GLY A 61 -2.58 10.82 11.39
N LEU A 62 -1.32 10.51 11.68
CA LEU A 62 -0.82 9.16 11.93
C LEU A 62 -0.04 9.16 13.24
N LEU A 63 -0.57 8.47 14.23
CA LEU A 63 0.13 8.15 15.46
C LEU A 63 1.11 7.00 15.21
N VAL A 64 2.40 7.25 15.38
CA VAL A 64 3.45 6.22 15.40
C VAL A 64 3.84 5.97 16.84
N MET A 65 3.71 4.72 17.28
CA MET A 65 4.08 4.25 18.61
C MET A 65 5.03 3.06 18.50
N GLY A 66 5.83 2.84 19.53
CA GLY A 66 6.67 1.65 19.67
C GLY A 66 7.84 1.93 20.62
N PRO A 67 8.73 0.95 20.84
CA PRO A 67 9.81 1.10 21.81
C PRO A 67 10.68 2.30 21.43
N GLU A 68 10.84 3.27 22.34
CA GLU A 68 11.48 4.55 22.02
C GLU A 68 12.92 4.34 21.56
N GLU A 69 13.64 3.40 22.16
CA GLU A 69 15.03 3.09 21.83
C GLU A 69 15.19 2.13 20.64
N SER A 70 14.10 1.67 20.02
CA SER A 70 14.19 0.78 18.86
C SER A 70 14.76 1.49 17.65
N GLN A 71 15.55 0.76 16.86
CA GLN A 71 16.13 1.29 15.63
C GLN A 71 15.03 1.72 14.65
N GLY A 72 13.95 0.95 14.51
CA GLY A 72 12.86 1.27 13.59
C GLY A 72 12.16 2.57 13.93
N TYR A 73 11.80 2.77 15.20
CA TYR A 73 11.17 4.00 15.67
C TYR A 73 12.09 5.22 15.50
N GLN A 74 13.35 5.11 15.91
CA GLN A 74 14.33 6.21 15.80
C GLN A 74 14.63 6.58 14.34
N MET A 75 14.70 5.61 13.43
CA MET A 75 14.87 5.89 12.00
C MET A 75 13.69 6.69 11.44
N ILE A 76 12.45 6.32 11.76
CA ILE A 76 11.26 7.08 11.33
C ILE A 76 11.30 8.50 11.90
N LYS A 77 11.59 8.64 13.21
CA LYS A 77 11.68 9.95 13.89
C LYS A 77 12.73 10.85 13.25
N ASN A 78 13.92 10.31 13.02
CA ASN A 78 15.04 11.03 12.41
C ASN A 78 14.72 11.45 10.97
N THR A 79 14.12 10.56 10.16
CA THR A 79 13.69 10.90 8.79
C THR A 79 12.64 11.99 8.79
N LEU A 80 11.63 11.92 9.67
CA LEU A 80 10.60 12.97 9.78
C LEU A 80 11.20 14.33 10.15
N GLN A 81 12.08 14.36 11.15
CA GLN A 81 12.76 15.60 11.60
C GLN A 81 13.68 16.17 10.52
N LYS A 82 14.51 15.33 9.91
CA LYS A 82 15.42 15.72 8.81
C LYS A 82 14.67 16.33 7.64
N ASN A 83 13.53 15.75 7.27
CA ASN A 83 12.67 16.22 6.19
C ASN A 83 11.70 17.32 6.61
N LYS A 84 11.78 17.82 7.85
CA LYS A 84 10.93 18.88 8.40
C LYS A 84 9.43 18.58 8.23
N VAL A 85 9.05 17.32 8.33
CA VAL A 85 7.64 16.93 8.33
C VAL A 85 7.00 17.48 9.61
N PRO A 86 5.83 18.13 9.53
CA PRO A 86 5.12 18.60 10.72
C PRO A 86 4.73 17.43 11.63
N ILE A 87 5.44 17.30 12.75
CA ILE A 87 5.21 16.25 13.74
C ILE A 87 4.97 16.83 15.13
N GLU A 88 4.13 16.16 15.90
CA GLU A 88 3.99 16.37 17.35
C GLU A 88 4.59 15.18 18.09
N ILE A 89 5.52 15.41 19.02
CA ILE A 89 6.05 14.36 19.90
C ILE A 89 5.20 14.37 21.17
N LEU A 90 4.65 13.21 21.51
CA LEU A 90 3.82 13.02 22.69
C LEU A 90 4.64 12.30 23.76
N ASN A 91 4.57 12.81 24.98
CA ASN A 91 5.13 12.16 26.17
C ASN A 91 4.01 11.54 26.99
N ARG A 92 4.36 10.76 28.02
CA ARG A 92 3.37 10.10 28.88
C ARG A 92 2.35 11.07 29.49
N ASP A 93 2.80 12.27 29.88
CA ASP A 93 1.97 13.24 30.60
C ASP A 93 0.89 13.86 29.69
N ASN A 94 1.19 14.05 28.41
CA ASN A 94 0.25 14.64 27.45
C ASN A 94 -0.43 13.63 26.51
N PHE A 95 0.06 12.39 26.43
CA PHE A 95 -0.45 11.38 25.49
C PHE A 95 -1.95 11.12 25.66
N SER A 96 -2.40 10.83 26.88
CA SER A 96 -3.81 10.50 27.15
C SER A 96 -4.78 11.66 26.88
N GLN A 97 -4.29 12.90 26.94
CA GLN A 97 -5.07 14.10 26.62
C GLN A 97 -5.22 14.27 25.10
N HIS A 98 -4.20 13.91 24.32
CA HIS A 98 -4.21 14.03 22.86
C HIS A 98 -4.86 12.82 22.19
N ILE A 99 -4.56 11.61 22.67
CA ILE A 99 -5.04 10.33 22.14
C ILE A 99 -5.81 9.60 23.25
N PRO A 100 -7.07 9.97 23.51
CA PRO A 100 -7.88 9.28 24.50
C PRO A 100 -8.16 7.83 24.09
N ASN A 101 -8.39 6.96 25.06
CA ASN A 101 -8.74 5.55 24.87
C ASN A 101 -7.64 4.70 24.20
N VAL A 102 -6.39 5.16 24.24
CA VAL A 102 -5.20 4.37 23.85
C VAL A 102 -4.25 4.31 25.03
N ASN A 103 -3.67 3.14 25.28
CA ASN A 103 -2.62 2.96 26.27
C ASN A 103 -1.26 2.98 25.57
N LEU A 104 -0.33 3.80 26.06
CA LEU A 104 1.07 3.80 25.65
C LEU A 104 1.86 2.94 26.64
N ALA A 105 2.61 1.94 26.15
CA ALA A 105 3.36 1.03 27.01
C ALA A 105 4.53 1.75 27.71
N LEU A 106 5.08 1.12 28.76
CA LEU A 106 6.29 1.62 29.40
C LEU A 106 7.50 1.40 28.51
N GLY A 107 8.25 2.48 28.24
CA GLY A 107 9.38 2.47 27.32
C GLY A 107 9.01 2.79 25.88
N ASP A 108 7.72 2.93 25.55
CA ASP A 108 7.28 3.33 24.22
C ASP A 108 7.30 4.86 24.04
N GLY A 109 7.76 5.28 22.88
CA GLY A 109 7.62 6.65 22.38
C GLY A 109 6.34 6.82 21.55
N ALA A 110 5.87 8.06 21.44
CA ALA A 110 4.76 8.40 20.56
C ALA A 110 5.04 9.70 19.78
N MET A 111 4.72 9.68 18.48
CA MET A 111 4.75 10.87 17.62
C MET A 111 3.60 10.86 16.63
N VAL A 112 3.13 12.04 16.23
CA VAL A 112 2.04 12.19 15.26
C VAL A 112 2.55 12.89 14.01
N ASP A 113 2.51 12.22 12.86
CA ASP A 113 2.60 12.88 11.54
C ASP A 113 1.25 13.55 11.27
N ILE A 114 1.20 14.88 11.42
CA ILE A 114 -0.03 15.66 11.34
C ILE A 114 -0.58 15.65 9.90
N THR A 115 0.29 15.46 8.91
CA THR A 115 -0.07 15.48 7.49
C THR A 115 -0.67 14.18 7.00
N ALA A 116 -0.63 13.13 7.82
CA ALA A 116 -1.14 11.82 7.47
C ALA A 116 -2.66 11.67 7.63
N GLY A 117 -3.18 10.54 7.17
CA GLY A 117 -4.53 10.14 7.53
C GLY A 117 -5.12 9.04 6.66
N VAL A 118 -6.42 9.19 6.37
CA VAL A 118 -7.23 8.21 5.65
C VAL A 118 -7.34 8.61 4.18
N LEU A 119 -6.93 7.71 3.29
CA LEU A 119 -7.21 7.77 1.86
C LEU A 119 -8.35 6.79 1.54
N TYR A 120 -9.42 7.29 0.94
CA TYR A 120 -10.61 6.53 0.54
C TYR A 120 -10.32 5.77 -0.76
N ALA A 121 -9.84 4.53 -0.60
CA ALA A 121 -9.28 3.72 -1.68
C ALA A 121 -10.33 3.35 -2.74
N ASP A 122 -11.54 3.02 -2.31
CA ASP A 122 -12.65 2.70 -3.20
C ASP A 122 -13.05 3.90 -4.09
N ARG A 123 -13.07 5.11 -3.50
CA ARG A 123 -13.31 6.36 -4.22
C ARG A 123 -12.16 6.69 -5.15
N ALA A 124 -10.93 6.53 -4.69
CA ALA A 124 -9.72 6.83 -5.45
C ALA A 124 -9.64 5.96 -6.72
N LEU A 125 -9.84 4.64 -6.61
CA LEU A 125 -9.84 3.74 -7.76
C LEU A 125 -10.92 4.10 -8.78
N LYS A 126 -12.17 4.27 -8.32
CA LYS A 126 -13.29 4.68 -9.20
C LYS A 126 -13.01 6.01 -9.88
N THR A 127 -12.38 6.94 -9.17
CA THR A 127 -12.05 8.26 -9.70
C THR A 127 -10.98 8.18 -10.77
N VAL A 128 -9.88 7.44 -10.53
CA VAL A 128 -8.82 7.22 -11.54
C VAL A 128 -9.37 6.55 -12.79
N GLN A 129 -10.20 5.51 -12.64
CA GLN A 129 -10.84 4.81 -13.75
C GLN A 129 -11.70 5.74 -14.59
N ARG A 130 -12.58 6.52 -13.95
CA ARG A 130 -13.45 7.48 -14.64
C ARG A 130 -12.67 8.57 -15.35
N GLN A 131 -11.60 9.09 -14.75
CA GLN A 131 -10.76 10.11 -15.39
C GLN A 131 -10.02 9.53 -16.59
N PHE A 132 -9.51 8.30 -16.48
CA PHE A 132 -8.87 7.61 -17.61
C PHE A 132 -9.83 7.45 -18.80
N GLU A 133 -11.07 7.00 -18.55
CA GLU A 133 -12.09 6.89 -19.60
C GLU A 133 -12.51 8.24 -20.18
N LYS A 134 -12.67 9.27 -19.32
CA LYS A 134 -13.00 10.64 -19.73
C LYS A 134 -11.93 11.23 -20.66
N LEU A 135 -10.67 10.84 -20.48
CA LEU A 135 -9.54 11.23 -21.33
C LEU A 135 -9.39 10.36 -22.59
N GLY A 136 -10.33 9.45 -22.87
CA GLY A 136 -10.36 8.60 -24.05
C GLY A 136 -9.64 7.24 -23.88
N GLY A 137 -9.23 6.92 -22.64
CA GLY A 137 -8.75 5.58 -22.30
C GLY A 137 -9.88 4.54 -22.35
N VAL A 138 -9.52 3.29 -22.61
CA VAL A 138 -10.48 2.17 -22.66
C VAL A 138 -10.12 1.15 -21.59
N ILE A 139 -11.08 0.83 -20.72
CA ILE A 139 -10.92 -0.23 -19.72
C ILE A 139 -11.60 -1.49 -20.27
N ARG A 140 -10.86 -2.59 -20.26
CA ARG A 140 -11.33 -3.94 -20.60
C ARG A 140 -11.23 -4.79 -19.34
N ASP A 141 -12.34 -5.03 -18.69
CA ASP A 141 -12.41 -5.86 -17.50
C ASP A 141 -12.92 -7.27 -17.85
N ASN A 142 -12.82 -8.19 -16.88
CA ASN A 142 -13.11 -9.62 -17.11
C ASN A 142 -12.33 -10.24 -18.29
N GLU A 143 -11.12 -9.75 -18.53
CA GLU A 143 -10.31 -10.13 -19.67
C GLU A 143 -8.91 -10.54 -19.20
N GLN A 144 -8.65 -11.85 -19.22
CA GLN A 144 -7.40 -12.40 -18.77
C GLN A 144 -6.34 -12.24 -19.85
N VAL A 145 -5.23 -11.58 -19.55
CA VAL A 145 -4.01 -11.69 -20.36
C VAL A 145 -3.40 -13.08 -20.16
N THR A 146 -3.22 -13.81 -21.26
CA THR A 146 -2.71 -15.20 -21.28
C THR A 146 -1.31 -15.32 -21.87
N ASP A 147 -0.85 -14.31 -22.62
CA ASP A 147 0.51 -14.28 -23.18
C ASP A 147 0.96 -12.84 -23.44
N VAL A 148 2.26 -12.58 -23.26
CA VAL A 148 2.91 -11.30 -23.59
C VAL A 148 4.16 -11.62 -24.39
N LYS A 149 4.09 -11.39 -25.71
CA LYS A 149 5.19 -11.67 -26.63
C LYS A 149 5.99 -10.39 -26.93
N PRO A 150 7.28 -10.32 -26.54
CA PRO A 150 8.13 -9.18 -26.84
C PRO A 150 8.41 -9.00 -28.34
N GLY A 151 8.72 -7.76 -28.72
CA GLY A 151 9.09 -7.37 -30.08
C GLY A 151 9.09 -5.83 -30.23
N PRO A 152 9.47 -5.29 -31.40
CA PRO A 152 9.36 -3.86 -31.68
C PRO A 152 7.94 -3.32 -31.48
N VAL A 153 6.95 -4.18 -31.69
CA VAL A 153 5.56 -4.03 -31.25
C VAL A 153 5.25 -5.21 -30.36
N VAL A 154 4.85 -4.96 -29.11
CA VAL A 154 4.49 -6.00 -28.15
C VAL A 154 3.13 -6.57 -28.54
N THR A 155 3.02 -7.90 -28.57
CA THR A 155 1.74 -8.59 -28.78
C THR A 155 1.23 -9.13 -27.46
N VAL A 156 0.01 -8.77 -27.10
CA VAL A 156 -0.67 -9.20 -25.86
C VAL A 156 -1.86 -10.06 -26.25
N THR A 157 -1.84 -11.34 -25.89
CA THR A 157 -2.95 -12.26 -26.12
C THR A 157 -3.80 -12.34 -24.86
N THR A 158 -5.11 -12.28 -25.02
CA THR A 158 -6.07 -12.36 -23.92
C THR A 158 -7.12 -13.43 -24.18
N SER A 159 -7.98 -13.67 -23.20
CA SER A 159 -9.17 -14.52 -23.33
C SER A 159 -10.20 -14.02 -24.35
N ALA A 160 -10.14 -12.76 -24.76
CA ALA A 160 -11.11 -12.14 -25.69
C ALA A 160 -10.51 -11.72 -27.04
N GLY A 161 -9.17 -11.68 -27.17
CA GLY A 161 -8.54 -11.30 -28.43
C GLY A 161 -7.04 -11.07 -28.34
N VAL A 162 -6.52 -10.32 -29.32
CA VAL A 162 -5.09 -10.00 -29.42
C VAL A 162 -4.93 -8.49 -29.61
N TYR A 163 -4.08 -7.90 -28.78
CA TYR A 163 -3.68 -6.49 -28.89
C TYR A 163 -2.24 -6.36 -29.37
N ARG A 164 -1.97 -5.25 -30.04
CA ARG A 164 -0.63 -4.85 -30.45
C ARG A 164 -0.38 -3.42 -30.03
N ALA A 165 0.69 -3.20 -29.26
CA ALA A 165 1.04 -1.90 -28.73
C ALA A 165 2.54 -1.63 -28.89
N LYS A 166 2.90 -0.35 -29.03
CA LYS A 166 4.32 0.06 -29.06
C LYS A 166 4.99 -0.23 -27.72
N SER A 167 4.27 0.01 -26.63
CA SER A 167 4.73 -0.24 -25.26
C SER A 167 3.63 -0.90 -24.43
N VAL A 168 4.02 -1.67 -23.41
CA VAL A 168 3.14 -2.33 -22.45
C VAL A 168 3.63 -2.03 -21.03
N VAL A 169 2.69 -1.71 -20.13
CA VAL A 169 2.97 -1.55 -18.70
C VAL A 169 2.35 -2.71 -17.92
N VAL A 170 3.16 -3.46 -17.18
CA VAL A 170 2.70 -4.59 -16.36
C VAL A 170 2.60 -4.16 -14.89
N THR A 171 1.37 -4.05 -14.39
CA THR A 171 1.04 -3.69 -12.99
C THR A 171 0.06 -4.69 -12.36
N ALA A 172 0.21 -5.98 -12.70
CA ALA A 172 -0.74 -7.05 -12.35
C ALA A 172 -0.66 -7.54 -10.88
N GLY A 173 -0.12 -6.73 -9.96
CA GLY A 173 -0.08 -7.03 -8.53
C GLY A 173 0.45 -8.45 -8.22
N PRO A 174 -0.29 -9.30 -7.48
CA PRO A 174 0.11 -10.68 -7.18
C PRO A 174 0.36 -11.58 -8.40
N TRP A 175 -0.17 -11.22 -9.56
CA TRP A 175 -0.01 -11.96 -10.81
C TRP A 175 1.11 -11.41 -11.71
N ALA A 176 1.90 -10.44 -11.26
CA ALA A 176 2.96 -9.82 -12.06
C ALA A 176 3.92 -10.86 -12.69
N ASN A 177 4.45 -11.80 -11.89
CA ASN A 177 5.34 -12.85 -12.40
C ASN A 177 4.67 -13.82 -13.38
N ARG A 178 3.35 -14.04 -13.27
CA ARG A 178 2.63 -14.86 -14.26
C ARG A 178 2.75 -14.24 -15.65
N LEU A 179 2.60 -12.92 -15.77
CA LEU A 179 2.69 -12.22 -17.05
C LEU A 179 4.13 -12.03 -17.51
N LEU A 180 5.05 -11.68 -16.60
CA LEU A 180 6.46 -11.44 -16.93
C LEU A 180 7.21 -12.73 -17.31
N ALA A 181 6.77 -13.90 -16.83
CA ALA A 181 7.36 -15.18 -17.23
C ALA A 181 7.30 -15.42 -18.75
N HIS A 182 6.27 -14.92 -19.44
CA HIS A 182 6.15 -15.00 -20.90
C HIS A 182 7.25 -14.22 -21.64
N THR A 183 7.91 -13.27 -20.97
CA THR A 183 9.01 -12.47 -21.52
C THR A 183 10.39 -12.97 -21.06
N GLY A 184 10.44 -14.06 -20.27
CA GLY A 184 11.67 -14.58 -19.67
C GLY A 184 12.12 -13.82 -18.42
N LEU A 185 11.29 -12.95 -17.85
CA LEU A 185 11.61 -12.18 -16.65
C LEU A 185 10.91 -12.75 -15.42
N GLN A 186 11.66 -12.95 -14.34
CA GLN A 186 11.13 -13.35 -13.05
C GLN A 186 11.60 -12.36 -11.97
N LEU A 187 10.65 -11.77 -11.25
CA LEU A 187 10.93 -10.90 -10.11
C LEU A 187 10.97 -11.74 -8.81
N PRO A 188 11.81 -11.40 -7.82
CA PRO A 188 11.80 -12.07 -6.52
C PRO A 188 10.57 -11.58 -5.73
N LEU A 189 9.41 -12.19 -5.96
CA LEU A 189 8.14 -11.78 -5.34
C LEU A 189 7.53 -12.93 -4.54
N THR A 190 7.11 -12.63 -3.32
CA THR A 190 6.33 -13.54 -2.46
C THR A 190 4.94 -12.96 -2.25
N VAL A 191 3.91 -13.73 -2.59
CA VAL A 191 2.52 -13.33 -2.35
C VAL A 191 2.08 -13.83 -0.98
N VAL A 192 1.59 -12.93 -0.14
CA VAL A 192 1.09 -13.26 1.20
C VAL A 192 -0.36 -12.83 1.36
N LYS A 193 -1.15 -13.62 2.08
CA LYS A 193 -2.51 -13.31 2.50
C LYS A 193 -2.48 -12.50 3.78
N ILE A 194 -3.16 -11.36 3.79
CA ILE A 194 -3.28 -10.47 4.95
C ILE A 194 -4.69 -10.55 5.49
N ASN A 195 -4.84 -10.81 6.80
CA ASN A 195 -6.13 -10.69 7.47
C ASN A 195 -6.39 -9.22 7.82
N VAL A 196 -7.55 -8.72 7.40
CA VAL A 196 -7.99 -7.35 7.67
C VAL A 196 -9.07 -7.42 8.74
N CYS A 197 -8.71 -7.05 9.97
CA CYS A 197 -9.57 -7.24 11.13
C CYS A 197 -10.23 -5.93 11.57
N TYR A 198 -11.52 -6.03 11.93
CA TYR A 198 -12.31 -4.93 12.47
C TYR A 198 -12.80 -5.29 13.87
N TRP A 199 -12.66 -4.35 14.79
CA TRP A 199 -12.79 -4.56 16.23
C TRP A 199 -13.89 -3.66 16.77
N LYS A 200 -14.81 -4.24 17.54
CA LYS A 200 -15.99 -3.53 18.01
C LYS A 200 -15.63 -2.53 19.10
N GLU A 201 -16.07 -1.29 18.92
CA GLU A 201 -16.01 -0.27 19.96
C GLU A 201 -16.96 -0.64 21.11
N LYS A 202 -16.47 -0.60 22.35
CA LYS A 202 -17.30 -0.78 23.56
C LYS A 202 -18.28 0.38 23.72
N VAL A 203 -17.83 1.59 23.38
CA VAL A 203 -18.66 2.80 23.32
C VAL A 203 -18.60 3.32 21.88
N PRO A 204 -19.72 3.30 21.13
CA PRO A 204 -19.75 3.78 19.76
C PRO A 204 -19.28 5.22 19.64
N GLY A 205 -18.36 5.48 18.72
CA GLY A 205 -17.80 6.79 18.44
C GLY A 205 -16.40 7.02 19.02
N SER A 206 -15.91 6.18 19.94
CA SER A 206 -14.64 6.41 20.66
C SER A 206 -13.40 6.51 19.77
N TYR A 207 -13.41 5.86 18.60
CA TYR A 207 -12.28 5.86 17.65
C TYR A 207 -12.71 6.38 16.28
N ASN A 208 -13.68 7.30 16.23
CA ASN A 208 -14.34 7.68 14.99
C ASN A 208 -13.52 8.66 14.13
N VAL A 209 -13.53 8.42 12.81
CA VAL A 209 -12.88 9.31 11.84
C VAL A 209 -13.45 10.73 11.86
N LYS A 210 -14.72 10.91 12.23
CA LYS A 210 -15.41 12.21 12.36
C LYS A 210 -14.79 13.08 13.43
N GLN A 211 -14.35 12.47 14.52
CA GLN A 211 -13.63 13.12 15.62
C GLN A 211 -12.12 13.23 15.35
N ARG A 212 -11.68 12.90 14.13
CA ARG A 212 -10.26 12.90 13.72
C ARG A 212 -9.39 12.00 14.59
N PHE A 213 -9.94 10.89 15.10
CA PHE A 213 -9.10 9.86 15.69
C PHE A 213 -8.05 9.42 14.64
N PRO A 214 -6.75 9.35 14.98
CA PRO A 214 -5.70 9.19 14.00
C PRO A 214 -5.66 7.78 13.42
N CYS A 215 -5.08 7.64 12.22
CA CYS A 215 -4.51 6.36 11.83
C CYS A 215 -3.36 6.03 12.78
N PHE A 216 -2.94 4.77 12.88
CA PHE A 216 -1.73 4.47 13.65
C PHE A 216 -0.84 3.40 13.03
N LEU A 217 0.43 3.46 13.41
CA LEU A 217 1.42 2.40 13.30
C LEU A 217 1.97 2.11 14.69
N LEU A 218 1.96 0.85 15.07
CA LEU A 218 2.64 0.34 16.24
C LEU A 218 3.81 -0.51 15.74
N THR A 219 5.03 0.01 15.90
CA THR A 219 6.26 -0.64 15.43
C THR A 219 6.74 -1.66 16.44
N GLU A 220 7.21 -2.81 15.95
CA GLU A 220 7.95 -3.80 16.77
C GLU A 220 7.18 -4.33 18.01
N PHE A 221 5.84 -4.41 17.96
CA PHE A 221 5.03 -4.94 19.06
C PHE A 221 5.38 -6.41 19.35
N GLU A 222 5.77 -6.74 20.58
CA GLU A 222 6.22 -8.09 20.97
C GLU A 222 7.33 -8.66 20.02
N GLU A 223 8.22 -7.81 19.51
CA GLU A 223 9.27 -8.20 18.52
C GLU A 223 8.70 -8.76 17.20
N THR A 224 7.42 -8.48 16.92
CA THR A 224 6.74 -8.90 15.70
C THR A 224 6.74 -7.79 14.64
N LYS A 225 6.13 -8.05 13.47
CA LYS A 225 5.96 -7.01 12.44
C LYS A 225 5.01 -5.91 12.93
N ASP A 226 5.09 -4.75 12.28
CA ASP A 226 4.24 -3.61 12.57
C ASP A 226 2.75 -3.96 12.58
N ILE A 227 2.00 -3.34 13.48
CA ILE A 227 0.55 -3.33 13.48
C ILE A 227 0.09 -1.96 12.99
N TYR A 228 -0.92 -1.92 12.13
CA TYR A 228 -1.49 -0.67 11.66
C TYR A 228 -2.98 -0.61 11.91
N GLY A 229 -3.50 0.59 12.08
CA GLY A 229 -4.93 0.78 12.22
C GLY A 229 -5.44 2.08 11.62
N LEU A 230 -6.74 2.06 11.37
CA LEU A 230 -7.49 3.18 10.84
C LEU A 230 -8.73 3.39 11.72
N PRO A 231 -9.12 4.65 11.94
CA PRO A 231 -10.28 4.97 12.76
C PRO A 231 -11.57 4.32 12.22
N SER A 232 -12.58 4.20 13.08
CA SER A 232 -13.88 3.70 12.67
C SER A 232 -14.47 4.58 11.56
N ASN A 233 -14.69 3.96 10.41
CA ASN A 233 -15.16 4.59 9.18
C ASN A 233 -15.89 3.60 8.27
N GLU A 234 -15.24 2.48 7.93
CA GLU A 234 -15.76 1.53 6.92
C GLU A 234 -17.01 0.78 7.40
N TYR A 235 -16.97 0.35 8.67
CA TYR A 235 -18.08 -0.26 9.39
C TYR A 235 -18.40 0.62 10.62
N PRO A 236 -19.65 1.11 10.77
CA PRO A 236 -20.02 1.93 11.93
C PRO A 236 -19.73 1.22 13.25
N GLY A 237 -18.96 1.85 14.12
CA GLY A 237 -18.63 1.31 15.45
C GLY A 237 -17.57 0.20 15.45
N LEU A 238 -16.91 -0.06 14.31
CA LEU A 238 -15.75 -0.95 14.25
C LEU A 238 -14.49 -0.19 13.83
N MET A 239 -13.41 -0.35 14.59
CA MET A 239 -12.09 0.17 14.26
C MET A 239 -11.29 -0.88 13.48
N LYS A 240 -10.55 -0.47 12.45
CA LYS A 240 -9.74 -1.38 11.64
C LYS A 240 -8.35 -1.47 12.25
N ILE A 241 -7.91 -2.68 12.64
CA ILE A 241 -6.57 -2.93 13.19
C ILE A 241 -6.05 -4.24 12.62
N CYS A 242 -4.88 -4.20 12.00
CA CYS A 242 -4.38 -5.27 11.14
C CYS A 242 -2.88 -5.47 11.35
N TYR A 243 -2.43 -6.71 11.23
CA TYR A 243 -1.03 -7.08 11.27
C TYR A 243 -0.39 -6.80 9.90
N HIS A 244 0.78 -6.16 9.86
CA HIS A 244 1.52 -5.88 8.62
C HIS A 244 2.34 -7.11 8.17
N GLY A 245 1.67 -8.26 8.11
CA GLY A 245 2.26 -9.54 7.78
C GLY A 245 1.18 -10.59 7.54
N GLY A 246 1.58 -11.74 7.03
CA GLY A 246 0.65 -12.80 6.71
C GLY A 246 1.33 -14.04 6.15
N SER A 247 0.54 -15.06 5.87
CA SER A 247 1.04 -16.34 5.35
C SER A 247 1.19 -16.31 3.83
N GLU A 248 2.23 -16.96 3.31
CA GLU A 248 2.38 -17.17 1.88
C GLU A 248 1.15 -17.85 1.28
N THR A 249 0.73 -17.41 0.10
CA THR A 249 -0.45 -17.93 -0.57
C THR A 249 -0.34 -17.86 -2.08
N ASN A 250 -1.04 -18.75 -2.77
CA ASN A 250 -1.31 -18.59 -4.19
C ASN A 250 -2.46 -17.57 -4.36
N PRO A 251 -2.29 -16.50 -5.15
CA PRO A 251 -3.32 -15.47 -5.30
C PRO A 251 -4.65 -16.00 -5.88
N ASP A 252 -4.64 -17.10 -6.64
CA ASP A 252 -5.87 -17.74 -7.12
C ASP A 252 -6.62 -18.50 -6.00
N GLN A 253 -5.91 -18.85 -4.93
CA GLN A 253 -6.41 -19.61 -3.78
C GLN A 253 -6.55 -18.76 -2.51
N ARG A 254 -6.65 -17.43 -2.65
CA ARG A 254 -6.71 -16.48 -1.52
C ARG A 254 -7.82 -16.75 -0.50
N ASP A 255 -8.90 -17.41 -0.92
CA ASP A 255 -10.05 -17.71 -0.06
C ASP A 255 -9.82 -18.96 0.81
N LYS A 256 -8.73 -19.71 0.59
CA LYS A 256 -8.32 -20.79 1.49
C LYS A 256 -7.98 -20.24 2.87
N THR A 257 -8.39 -20.98 3.89
CA THR A 257 -8.03 -20.68 5.28
C THR A 257 -6.52 -20.76 5.46
N THR A 258 -5.94 -19.78 6.13
CA THR A 258 -4.52 -19.74 6.50
C THR A 258 -4.40 -19.77 8.03
N ASN A 259 -3.16 -19.84 8.53
CA ASN A 259 -2.87 -19.68 9.95
C ASN A 259 -3.49 -18.36 10.48
N ARG A 260 -3.95 -18.39 11.74
CA ARG A 260 -4.56 -17.28 12.47
C ARG A 260 -3.67 -16.69 13.56
N SER A 261 -2.39 -17.09 13.62
CA SER A 261 -1.43 -16.57 14.60
C SER A 261 -1.30 -15.05 14.60
N ASP A 262 -1.54 -14.41 13.45
CA ASP A 262 -1.61 -12.95 13.33
C ASP A 262 -2.81 -12.35 14.08
N ILE A 263 -3.98 -13.01 14.05
CA ILE A 263 -5.16 -12.62 14.83
C ILE A 263 -4.86 -12.74 16.33
N ASP A 264 -4.19 -13.80 16.78
CA ASP A 264 -3.85 -13.98 18.20
C ASP A 264 -2.94 -12.85 18.71
N ILE A 265 -1.97 -12.40 17.89
CA ILE A 265 -1.13 -11.22 18.18
C ILE A 265 -2.01 -9.96 18.27
N LEU A 266 -2.91 -9.76 17.31
CA LEU A 266 -3.80 -8.60 17.29
C LEU A 266 -4.74 -8.58 18.50
N GLN A 267 -5.25 -9.73 18.97
CA GLN A 267 -6.08 -9.80 20.17
C GLN A 267 -5.33 -9.30 21.41
N ARG A 268 -4.05 -9.69 21.57
CA ARG A 268 -3.20 -9.19 22.65
C ARG A 268 -2.92 -7.70 22.53
N CYS A 269 -2.58 -7.23 21.32
CA CYS A 269 -2.38 -5.81 21.04
C CYS A 269 -3.64 -4.99 21.37
N VAL A 270 -4.82 -5.45 20.94
CA VAL A 270 -6.09 -4.77 21.22
C VAL A 270 -6.40 -4.74 22.72
N ALA A 271 -6.21 -5.86 23.42
CA ALA A 271 -6.43 -5.94 24.86
C ALA A 271 -5.50 -5.00 25.65
N CYS A 272 -4.25 -4.87 25.21
CA CYS A 272 -3.21 -4.04 25.83
C CYS A 272 -3.39 -2.54 25.50
N CYS A 273 -3.39 -2.21 24.21
CA CYS A 273 -3.23 -0.85 23.69
C CYS A 273 -4.57 -0.12 23.51
N PHE A 274 -5.69 -0.84 23.35
CA PHE A 274 -6.99 -0.25 22.99
C PHE A 274 -8.12 -0.71 23.94
N PRO A 275 -8.11 -0.25 25.21
CA PRO A 275 -9.06 -0.72 26.22
C PRO A 275 -10.53 -0.43 25.88
N GLY A 276 -10.82 0.52 24.99
CA GLY A 276 -12.15 0.83 24.48
C GLY A 276 -12.67 -0.13 23.41
N LEU A 277 -11.90 -1.15 23.00
CA LEU A 277 -12.30 -2.16 22.02
C LEU A 277 -12.57 -3.51 22.67
N VAL A 278 -13.44 -4.30 22.06
CA VAL A 278 -13.60 -5.73 22.36
C VAL A 278 -12.42 -6.47 21.73
N PRO A 279 -11.63 -7.26 22.49
CA PRO A 279 -10.44 -7.98 21.99
C PRO A 279 -10.80 -9.26 21.22
N GLU A 280 -11.84 -9.18 20.39
CA GLU A 280 -12.25 -10.21 19.45
C GLU A 280 -12.66 -9.53 18.14
N PRO A 281 -12.15 -9.98 16.98
CA PRO A 281 -12.48 -9.35 15.71
C PRO A 281 -13.95 -9.63 15.36
N ALA A 282 -14.71 -8.56 15.15
CA ALA A 282 -16.11 -8.63 14.72
C ALA A 282 -16.23 -8.98 13.22
N VAL A 283 -15.26 -8.54 12.42
CA VAL A 283 -15.18 -8.85 10.99
C VAL A 283 -13.72 -9.17 10.63
N VAL A 284 -13.53 -10.21 9.82
CA VAL A 284 -12.22 -10.56 9.24
C VAL A 284 -12.38 -10.66 7.73
N GLU A 285 -11.73 -9.76 7.01
CA GLU A 285 -11.61 -9.80 5.55
C GLU A 285 -10.22 -10.27 5.13
N SER A 286 -10.03 -10.53 3.83
CA SER A 286 -8.75 -10.97 3.28
C SER A 286 -8.23 -10.00 2.22
N CYS A 287 -6.93 -9.72 2.26
CA CYS A 287 -6.21 -8.94 1.23
C CYS A 287 -4.94 -9.70 0.82
N LEU A 288 -4.25 -9.20 -0.21
CA LEU A 288 -2.98 -9.77 -0.68
C LEU A 288 -1.90 -8.70 -0.68
N TYR A 289 -0.73 -9.02 -0.16
CA TYR A 289 0.49 -8.28 -0.43
C TYR A 289 1.39 -9.07 -1.38
N THR A 290 2.19 -8.33 -2.16
CA THR A 290 3.22 -8.89 -3.02
C THR A 290 4.54 -8.28 -2.57
N LEU A 291 5.30 -9.07 -1.83
CA LEU A 291 6.52 -8.65 -1.13
C LEU A 291 7.74 -8.84 -2.03
N THR A 292 8.64 -7.86 -2.03
CA THR A 292 10.04 -8.03 -2.43
C THR A 292 10.89 -8.39 -1.21
N PRO A 293 12.10 -8.97 -1.38
CA PRO A 293 12.97 -9.34 -0.26
C PRO A 293 13.36 -8.15 0.63
N ASP A 294 13.47 -6.95 0.04
CA ASP A 294 13.81 -5.71 0.75
C ASP A 294 12.60 -4.82 1.04
N HIS A 295 11.39 -5.31 0.76
CA HIS A 295 10.14 -4.56 0.91
C HIS A 295 10.07 -3.23 0.12
N HIS A 296 10.97 -3.00 -0.84
CA HIS A 296 10.90 -1.84 -1.74
C HIS A 296 10.22 -2.19 -3.06
N PHE A 297 9.61 -1.19 -3.70
CA PHE A 297 8.92 -1.39 -4.98
C PHE A 297 9.90 -1.86 -6.07
N VAL A 298 9.36 -2.44 -7.15
CA VAL A 298 10.11 -2.64 -8.38
C VAL A 298 9.46 -1.81 -9.48
N LEU A 299 10.15 -0.78 -9.93
CA LEU A 299 9.74 0.14 -10.98
C LEU A 299 10.86 0.18 -12.03
N ASP A 300 10.65 -0.47 -13.18
CA ASP A 300 11.72 -0.60 -14.16
C ASP A 300 11.22 -0.89 -15.58
N CYS A 301 12.14 -0.80 -16.53
CA CYS A 301 11.98 -1.35 -17.87
C CYS A 301 12.54 -2.78 -17.91
N HIS A 302 11.98 -3.62 -18.78
CA HIS A 302 12.50 -4.97 -19.00
C HIS A 302 13.95 -4.89 -19.52
N PRO A 303 14.91 -5.65 -18.93
CA PRO A 303 16.33 -5.53 -19.26
C PRO A 303 16.66 -5.70 -20.76
N SER A 304 15.93 -6.57 -21.44
CA SER A 304 16.09 -6.84 -22.88
C SER A 304 15.06 -6.15 -23.78
N HIS A 305 14.03 -5.50 -23.23
CA HIS A 305 12.88 -4.99 -23.98
C HIS A 305 12.39 -3.67 -23.39
N SER A 306 13.02 -2.55 -23.73
CA SER A 306 12.72 -1.24 -23.12
C SER A 306 11.27 -0.76 -23.25
N ASN A 307 10.53 -1.29 -24.22
CA ASN A 307 9.10 -1.01 -24.42
C ASN A 307 8.16 -1.85 -23.53
N ILE A 308 8.69 -2.71 -22.66
CA ILE A 308 7.95 -3.41 -21.62
C ILE A 308 8.38 -2.81 -20.28
N VAL A 309 7.48 -2.05 -19.66
CA VAL A 309 7.69 -1.39 -18.37
C VAL A 309 6.87 -2.12 -17.31
N PHE A 310 7.33 -2.16 -16.06
CA PHE A 310 6.59 -2.83 -15.00
C PHE A 310 6.69 -2.12 -13.66
N GLY A 311 5.59 -2.21 -12.91
CA GLY A 311 5.48 -1.78 -11.52
C GLY A 311 4.95 -2.94 -10.68
N ALA A 312 5.76 -3.46 -9.78
CA ALA A 312 5.42 -4.64 -8.98
C ALA A 312 6.06 -4.58 -7.58
N GLY A 313 5.75 -5.57 -6.73
CA GLY A 313 6.44 -5.71 -5.44
C GLY A 313 6.14 -4.58 -4.44
N PHE A 314 4.90 -4.06 -4.46
CA PHE A 314 4.52 -2.90 -3.64
C PHE A 314 4.45 -3.15 -2.13
N SER A 315 4.76 -4.37 -1.69
CA SER A 315 5.09 -4.74 -0.32
C SER A 315 4.10 -4.25 0.75
N GLY A 316 2.82 -4.15 0.39
CA GLY A 316 1.76 -3.75 1.33
C GLY A 316 1.63 -2.25 1.60
N HIS A 317 2.41 -1.40 0.92
CA HIS A 317 2.38 0.03 1.20
C HIS A 317 2.34 0.94 -0.05
N GLY A 318 2.18 0.38 -1.25
CA GLY A 318 2.18 1.14 -2.52
C GLY A 318 0.95 1.97 -2.85
N PHE A 319 -0.24 1.69 -2.29
CA PHE A 319 -1.49 2.36 -2.72
C PHE A 319 -1.40 3.89 -2.67
N LYS A 320 -0.83 4.43 -1.59
CA LYS A 320 -0.69 5.88 -1.38
C LYS A 320 0.24 6.56 -2.40
N PHE A 321 1.11 5.80 -3.06
CA PHE A 321 2.00 6.27 -4.11
C PHE A 321 1.41 6.07 -5.52
N GLY A 322 0.16 5.61 -5.65
CA GLY A 322 -0.46 5.30 -6.93
C GLY A 322 -0.27 6.38 -8.01
N PRO A 323 -0.55 7.67 -7.73
CA PRO A 323 -0.37 8.75 -8.70
C PRO A 323 1.08 8.92 -9.14
N ILE A 324 2.03 8.98 -8.19
CA ILE A 324 3.44 9.17 -8.55
C ILE A 324 4.02 7.94 -9.27
N ILE A 325 3.61 6.73 -8.88
CA ILE A 325 4.00 5.51 -9.59
C ILE A 325 3.46 5.56 -11.02
N GLY A 326 2.20 5.97 -11.22
CA GLY A 326 1.63 6.14 -12.55
C GLY A 326 2.43 7.11 -13.42
N LYS A 327 2.82 8.27 -12.85
CA LYS A 327 3.68 9.26 -13.50
C LYS A 327 5.05 8.65 -13.88
N LEU A 328 5.74 8.03 -12.92
CA LEU A 328 7.06 7.44 -13.13
C LEU A 328 7.05 6.32 -14.18
N LEU A 329 6.03 5.47 -14.19
CA LEU A 329 5.87 4.44 -15.21
C LEU A 329 5.59 5.04 -16.59
N CYS A 330 4.88 6.18 -16.65
CA CYS A 330 4.66 6.93 -17.89
C CYS A 330 5.98 7.51 -18.43
N GLU A 331 6.77 8.17 -17.57
CA GLU A 331 8.11 8.69 -17.92
C GLU A 331 9.00 7.58 -18.49
N LEU A 332 9.01 6.40 -17.87
CA LEU A 332 9.74 5.23 -18.38
C LEU A 332 9.24 4.76 -19.75
N VAL A 333 7.92 4.73 -19.98
CA VAL A 333 7.34 4.37 -21.29
C VAL A 333 7.71 5.37 -22.38
N LEU A 334 7.79 6.65 -22.03
CA LEU A 334 8.15 7.74 -22.94
C LEU A 334 9.66 7.84 -23.19
N GLY A 335 10.48 7.09 -22.44
CA GLY A 335 11.94 7.17 -22.51
C GLY A 335 12.51 8.44 -21.89
N GLU A 336 11.76 9.08 -21.00
CA GLU A 336 12.16 10.29 -20.29
C GLU A 336 13.05 9.94 -19.09
N VAL A 337 13.80 10.93 -18.61
CA VAL A 337 14.53 10.81 -17.34
C VAL A 337 13.50 10.85 -16.21
N PRO A 338 13.41 9.82 -15.34
CA PRO A 338 12.43 9.81 -14.27
C PRO A 338 12.60 10.99 -13.33
N SER A 339 11.49 11.55 -12.83
CA SER A 339 11.54 12.71 -11.94
C SER A 339 12.08 12.39 -10.53
N TYR A 340 12.25 11.12 -10.20
CA TYR A 340 12.87 10.64 -8.95
C TYR A 340 13.98 9.64 -9.26
N ASP A 341 14.97 9.54 -8.36
CA ASP A 341 15.95 8.48 -8.41
C ASP A 341 15.29 7.12 -8.21
N LEU A 342 15.22 6.33 -9.29
CA LEU A 342 14.67 4.98 -9.26
C LEU A 342 15.68 3.92 -8.84
N SER A 343 16.93 4.27 -8.52
CA SER A 343 17.97 3.31 -8.11
C SER A 343 17.51 2.35 -7.00
N PRO A 344 16.77 2.79 -5.95
CA PRO A 344 16.22 1.89 -4.94
C PRO A 344 15.13 0.93 -5.47
N PHE A 345 14.54 1.23 -6.63
CA PHE A 345 13.42 0.50 -7.22
C PHE A 345 13.80 -0.33 -8.47
N ARG A 346 15.03 -0.22 -8.98
CA ARG A 346 15.48 -1.01 -10.14
C ARG A 346 15.54 -2.50 -9.81
N ILE A 347 15.24 -3.34 -10.78
CA ILE A 347 15.29 -4.81 -10.62
C ILE A 347 16.72 -5.31 -10.35
N ARG A 348 17.72 -4.65 -10.94
CA ARG A 348 19.14 -5.03 -10.85
C ARG A 348 19.69 -5.10 -9.43
N ARG A 349 19.07 -4.39 -8.48
CA ARG A 349 19.49 -4.40 -7.06
C ARG A 349 19.43 -5.80 -6.42
N PHE A 350 18.66 -6.72 -7.01
CA PHE A 350 18.59 -8.12 -6.59
C PHE A 350 19.59 -9.02 -7.34
N GLN A 351 20.08 -8.61 -8.50
CA GLN A 351 21.04 -9.38 -9.28
C GLN A 351 22.45 -9.27 -8.70
N ASP A 352 22.82 -8.10 -8.18
CA ASP A 352 24.15 -7.85 -7.59
C ASP A 352 24.39 -8.63 -6.30
N LYS A 353 23.34 -8.95 -5.52
CA LYS A 353 23.46 -9.71 -4.26
C LYS A 353 23.73 -11.21 -4.46
N THR A 354 23.47 -11.75 -5.64
CA THR A 354 23.65 -13.19 -5.91
C THR A 354 25.12 -13.54 -6.22
N LYS A 355 25.95 -12.54 -6.59
CA LYS A 355 27.38 -12.75 -6.86
C LYS A 355 28.28 -12.69 -5.63
N SER A 356 27.79 -12.21 -4.49
CA SER A 356 28.56 -12.11 -3.24
C SER A 356 28.36 -13.31 -2.29
N ALA A 357 27.62 -14.33 -2.72
CA ALA A 357 27.32 -15.53 -1.93
C ALA A 357 27.83 -16.83 -2.58
N LEU A 358 28.80 -16.74 -3.49
CA LEU A 358 29.50 -17.87 -4.09
C LEU A 358 30.99 -17.84 -3.78
#